data_AF-A0A3M1MYB6-F1
#
_entry.id   AF-A0A3M1MYB6-F1
#
_cell.length_a   1.000
_cell.length_b   1.000
_cell.length_c   1.000
_cell.angle_alpha   90.00
_cell.angle_beta   90.00
_cell.angle_gamma   90.00
#
_symmetry.space_group_name_H-M   'P 1'
#
loop_
_entity.id
_entity.type
_entity.pdbx_description
1 polymer ?
#
loop_
_entity_poly.entity_id
_entity_poly.type
_entity_poly.pdbx_seq_one_letter_code
_entity_poly.pdbx_strand_id
1 'polypeptide(L)'
;MRAVINCMGFVPGSGGVDTYLRGLLQGLAFLPREWTFSVLCDEPARPFFESCGDHFQLESRPCQAGSLSDLVRTGVRALTGFDILTRDPLLRRADVVHHP
;
A
#
# COMPACT_ATOMS: atom_id res chain seq x y z
N MET A 1 -11.68 -14.26 2.69
CA MET A 1 -11.10 -13.26 3.63
C MET A 1 -10.48 -12.15 2.81
N ARG A 2 -10.77 -10.88 3.12
CA ARG A 2 -10.29 -9.73 2.37
C ARG A 2 -9.15 -9.04 3.12
N ALA A 3 -7.96 -9.03 2.53
CA ALA A 3 -6.80 -8.35 3.07
C ALA A 3 -6.44 -7.14 2.21
N VAL A 4 -6.15 -6.00 2.84
CA VAL A 4 -5.67 -4.79 2.17
C VAL A 4 -4.22 -4.54 2.55
N ILE A 5 -3.38 -4.30 1.55
CA ILE A 5 -1.98 -3.91 1.73
C ILE A 5 -1.90 -2.41 1.47
N ASN A 6 -1.66 -1.63 2.51
CA ASN A 6 -1.64 -0.17 2.42
C ASN A 6 -0.23 0.33 2.10
N CYS A 7 0.04 0.54 0.82
CA CYS A 7 1.28 1.10 0.29
C CYS A 7 1.18 2.62 0.04
N MET A 8 0.24 3.32 0.68
CA MET A 8 0.17 4.79 0.58
C MET A 8 1.44 5.42 1.14
N GLY A 9 2.00 6.37 0.41
CA GLY A 9 3.28 7.00 0.70
C GLY A 9 4.50 6.23 0.22
N PHE A 10 4.34 5.09 -0.45
CA PHE A 10 5.45 4.39 -1.09
C PHE A 10 5.96 5.16 -2.31
N VAL A 11 7.28 5.32 -2.39
CA VAL A 11 7.97 5.94 -3.55
C VAL A 11 8.90 4.88 -4.16
N PRO A 12 8.66 4.42 -5.40
CA PRO A 12 9.54 3.45 -6.05
C PRO A 12 10.99 3.95 -6.18
N GLY A 13 11.95 3.03 -6.13
CA GLY A 13 13.38 3.33 -6.23
C GLY A 13 14.13 3.30 -4.91
N SER A 14 13.43 3.12 -3.79
CA SER A 14 14.02 2.84 -2.47
C SER A 14 14.29 1.35 -2.32
N GLY A 15 15.39 0.85 -2.91
CA GLY A 15 15.66 -0.57 -3.17
C GLY A 15 15.36 -1.59 -2.05
N GLY A 16 15.48 -1.24 -0.76
CA GLY A 16 15.11 -2.13 0.35
C GLY A 16 13.60 -2.35 0.48
N VAL A 17 12.82 -1.27 0.40
CA VAL A 17 11.35 -1.32 0.48
C VAL A 17 10.78 -1.98 -0.78
N ASP A 18 11.34 -1.66 -1.94
CA ASP A 18 10.96 -2.27 -3.22
C ASP A 18 11.12 -3.80 -3.19
N THR A 19 12.26 -4.28 -2.66
CA THR A 19 12.54 -5.72 -2.54
C THR A 19 11.57 -6.39 -1.57
N TYR A 20 11.32 -5.77 -0.42
CA TYR A 20 10.38 -6.27 0.57
C TYR A 20 8.96 -6.39 -0.01
N LEU A 21 8.46 -5.33 -0.66
CA LEU A 21 7.11 -5.31 -1.24
C LEU A 21 6.95 -6.36 -2.34
N ARG A 22 7.96 -6.52 -3.21
CA ARG A 22 7.94 -7.58 -4.23
C ARG A 22 7.89 -8.97 -3.61
N GLY A 23 8.73 -9.22 -2.61
CA GLY A 23 8.76 -10.50 -1.91
C GLY A 23 7.44 -10.80 -1.18
N LEU A 24 6.87 -9.79 -0.52
CA LEU A 24 5.57 -9.88 0.14
C LEU A 24 4.48 -10.25 -0.87
N LEU A 25 4.35 -9.49 -1.96
CA LEU A 25 3.32 -9.72 -2.98
C LEU A 25 3.52 -11.10 -3.64
N GLN A 26 4.74 -11.49 -3.97
CA GLN A 26 5.01 -12.83 -4.49
C GLN A 26 4.58 -13.91 -3.50
N GLY A 27 4.90 -13.77 -2.21
CA GLY A 27 4.48 -14.71 -1.16
C GLY A 27 2.96 -14.82 -1.05
N LEU A 28 2.25 -13.69 -1.10
CA LEU A 28 0.80 -13.65 -1.02
C LEU A 28 0.13 -14.27 -2.25
N ALA A 29 0.76 -14.23 -3.42
CA ALA A 29 0.25 -14.89 -4.63
C ALA A 29 0.16 -16.43 -4.49
N PHE A 30 0.88 -17.04 -3.55
CA PHE A 30 0.81 -18.48 -3.28
C PHE A 30 -0.28 -18.88 -2.29
N LEU A 31 -1.00 -17.92 -1.70
CA LEU A 31 -2.08 -18.22 -0.76
C LEU A 31 -3.35 -18.73 -1.48
N PRO A 32 -4.24 -19.44 -0.76
CA PRO A 32 -5.47 -19.97 -1.36
C PRO A 32 -6.32 -18.88 -2.02
N ARG A 33 -6.95 -19.20 -3.15
CA ARG A 33 -7.78 -18.25 -3.95
C ARG A 33 -8.98 -17.64 -3.21
N GLU A 34 -9.34 -18.21 -2.07
CA GLU A 34 -10.37 -17.70 -1.16
C GLU A 34 -9.97 -16.39 -0.46
N TRP A 35 -8.67 -16.07 -0.51
CA TRP A 35 -8.12 -14.80 -0.07
C TRP A 35 -8.17 -13.80 -1.22
N THR A 36 -8.76 -12.65 -0.94
CA THR A 36 -8.78 -11.53 -1.87
C THR A 36 -7.86 -10.45 -1.33
N PHE A 37 -6.82 -10.12 -2.08
CA PHE A 37 -5.85 -9.10 -1.72
C PHE A 37 -6.11 -7.84 -2.54
N SER A 38 -6.24 -6.70 -1.86
CA SER A 38 -6.25 -5.39 -2.50
C SER A 38 -4.98 -4.62 -2.12
N VAL A 39 -4.34 -3.97 -3.08
CA VAL A 39 -3.18 -3.10 -2.84
C VAL A 39 -3.63 -1.66 -3.00
N LEU A 40 -3.51 -0.88 -1.93
CA LEU A 40 -3.80 0.55 -1.92
C LEU A 40 -2.50 1.32 -2.10
N CYS A 41 -2.37 2.15 -3.13
CA CYS A 41 -1.14 2.92 -3.38
C CYS A 41 -1.41 4.32 -3.92
N ASP A 42 -0.39 5.18 -3.91
CA ASP A 42 -0.46 6.44 -4.65
C ASP A 42 -0.38 6.19 -6.16
N GLU A 43 -1.07 7.02 -6.96
CA GLU A 43 -1.08 6.96 -8.42
C GLU A 43 0.32 6.90 -9.06
N PRO A 44 1.33 7.69 -8.62
CA PRO A 44 2.68 7.60 -9.17
C PRO A 44 3.36 6.24 -8.93
N ALA A 45 2.99 5.54 -7.86
CA ALA A 45 3.55 4.24 -7.51
C ALA A 45 2.79 3.06 -8.17
N ARG A 46 1.62 3.31 -8.76
CA ARG A 46 0.78 2.29 -9.40
C ARG A 46 1.53 1.39 -10.39
N PRO A 47 2.39 1.90 -11.30
CA PRO A 47 3.07 1.04 -12.28
C PRO A 47 4.00 -0.01 -11.65
N PHE A 48 4.55 0.28 -10.46
CA PHE A 48 5.37 -0.69 -9.73
C PHE A 48 4.55 -1.93 -9.34
N PHE A 49 3.32 -1.72 -8.86
CA PHE A 49 2.45 -2.80 -8.40
C PHE A 49 1.80 -3.55 -9.56
N GLU A 50 1.48 -2.88 -10.67
CA GLU A 50 1.02 -3.55 -11.90
C GLU A 50 2.05 -4.57 -12.40
N SER A 51 3.36 -4.27 -12.24
CA SER A 51 4.43 -5.22 -12.59
C SER A 51 4.49 -6.48 -11.71
N CYS A 52 3.75 -6.53 -10.60
CA CYS A 52 3.75 -7.65 -9.66
C CYS A 52 2.69 -8.73 -10.00
N GLY A 53 1.86 -8.51 -11.03
CA GLY A 53 0.93 -9.49 -11.59
C GLY A 53 -0.54 -9.31 -11.18
N ASP A 54 -1.43 -10.03 -11.86
CA ASP A 54 -2.89 -9.86 -11.81
C ASP A 54 -3.59 -10.51 -10.60
N HIS A 55 -2.82 -11.00 -9.62
CA HIS A 55 -3.35 -11.70 -8.45
C HIS A 55 -3.97 -10.74 -7.40
N PHE A 56 -3.82 -9.44 -7.60
CA PHE A 56 -4.21 -8.40 -6.66
C PHE A 56 -5.18 -7.42 -7.30
N GLN A 57 -6.14 -6.93 -6.51
CA GLN A 57 -6.93 -5.78 -6.91
C GLN A 57 -6.14 -4.51 -6.59
N LEU A 58 -5.70 -3.78 -7.62
CA LEU A 58 -4.95 -2.55 -7.44
C LEU A 58 -5.89 -1.35 -7.35
N GLU A 59 -5.79 -0.61 -6.25
CA GLU A 59 -6.56 0.61 -6.01
C GLU A 59 -5.57 1.77 -5.81
N SER A 60 -5.54 2.70 -6.75
CA SER A 60 -4.68 3.87 -6.68
C SER A 60 -5.47 5.11 -6.25
N ARG A 61 -4.82 5.99 -5.49
CA ARG A 61 -5.35 7.32 -5.13
C ARG A 61 -4.43 8.42 -5.65
N PRO A 62 -4.98 9.57 -6.07
CA PRO A 62 -4.14 10.73 -6.36
C PRO A 62 -3.38 11.12 -5.09
N CYS A 63 -2.09 11.41 -5.25
CA CYS A 63 -1.24 11.84 -4.16
C CYS A 63 -1.82 13.13 -3.56
N GLN A 64 -2.32 13.07 -2.31
CA GLN A 64 -2.75 14.26 -1.59
C GLN A 64 -1.52 15.05 -1.15
N ALA A 65 -1.03 15.93 -2.02
CA ALA A 65 -0.10 16.97 -1.64
C ALA A 65 -0.90 18.27 -1.47
N GLY A 66 -1.19 18.71 -0.24
CA GLY A 66 -1.78 20.05 -0.11
C GLY A 66 -2.26 20.58 1.24
N SER A 67 -2.12 19.91 2.38
CA SER A 67 -2.61 20.47 3.66
C SER A 67 -1.51 20.62 4.71
N LEU A 68 -1.58 21.65 5.56
CA LEU A 68 -0.79 21.76 6.80
C LEU A 68 -0.91 20.53 7.71
N SER A 69 -1.97 19.73 7.56
CA SER A 69 -2.11 18.40 8.15
C SER A 69 -1.05 17.39 7.67
N ASP A 70 -0.56 17.53 6.44
CA ASP A 70 0.45 16.66 5.82
C ASP A 70 1.84 16.91 6.41
N LEU A 71 2.14 18.09 6.95
CA LEU A 71 3.41 18.36 7.65
C LEU A 71 3.51 17.55 8.95
N VAL A 72 2.42 17.47 9.71
CA VAL A 72 2.34 16.64 10.93
C VAL A 72 2.44 15.15 10.56
N ARG A 73 1.79 14.73 9.46
CA ARG A 73 1.92 13.39 8.91
C ARG A 73 3.31 13.07 8.38
N THR A 74 4.00 14.03 7.77
CA THR A 74 5.37 13.88 7.29
C THR A 74 6.33 13.67 8.46
N GLY A 75 6.08 14.34 9.59
CA GLY A 75 6.82 14.12 10.84
C GLY A 75 6.65 12.70 11.42
N VAL A 76 5.44 12.14 11.35
CA VAL A 76 5.18 10.74 11.76
C VAL A 76 5.75 9.75 10.73
N ARG A 77 5.63 10.03 9.43
CA ARG A 77 6.15 9.24 8.31
C ARG A 77 7.68 9.15 8.32
N ALA A 78 8.37 10.18 8.82
CA ALA A 78 9.82 10.16 9.03
C ALA A 78 10.27 9.21 10.16
N LEU A 79 9.37 8.85 11.08
CA LEU A 79 9.65 7.93 12.20
C LEU A 79 9.21 6.48 11.91
N THR A 80 8.16 6.27 11.11
CA THR A 80 7.57 4.94 10.89
C THR A 80 7.58 4.46 9.44
N GLY A 81 7.93 5.31 8.46
CA GLY A 81 7.92 4.96 7.04
C GLY A 81 6.55 4.97 6.36
N PHE A 82 5.44 4.94 7.11
CA PHE A 82 4.07 4.80 6.60
C PHE A 82 3.05 5.69 7.31
N ASP A 83 1.99 6.09 6.60
CA ASP A 83 0.89 6.91 7.12
C ASP A 83 -0.24 6.05 7.69
N ILE A 84 -0.15 5.78 9.00
CA ILE A 84 -1.13 5.00 9.79
C ILE A 84 -2.51 5.70 9.86
N LEU A 85 -2.58 7.01 9.55
CA LEU A 85 -3.78 7.82 9.74
C LEU A 85 -4.65 7.94 8.48
N THR A 86 -4.25 7.30 7.37
CA THR A 86 -5.02 7.35 6.11
C THR A 86 -6.34 6.63 6.26
N ARG A 87 -7.43 7.40 6.41
CA ARG A 87 -8.81 6.92 6.45
C ARG A 87 -9.32 6.66 5.03
N ASP A 88 -8.87 5.57 4.40
CA ASP A 88 -9.54 5.10 3.18
C ASP A 88 -10.73 4.20 3.56
N PRO A 89 -11.95 4.43 3.02
CA PRO A 89 -13.10 3.56 3.22
C PRO A 89 -12.87 2.09 2.83
N LEU A 90 -11.89 1.79 1.97
CA LEU A 90 -11.48 0.43 1.64
C LEU A 90 -10.85 -0.31 2.81
N LEU A 91 -10.11 0.39 3.67
CA LEU A 91 -9.52 -0.16 4.89
C LEU A 91 -10.59 -0.57 5.91
N ARG A 92 -11.79 0.04 5.85
CA ARG A 92 -12.93 -0.33 6.71
C ARG A 92 -13.66 -1.60 6.26
N ARG A 93 -13.44 -2.04 5.02
CA ARG A 93 -14.05 -3.27 4.46
C ARG A 93 -13.06 -4.44 4.44
N ALA A 94 -11.85 -4.24 4.94
CA ALA A 94 -10.83 -5.27 5.03
C ALA A 94 -10.98 -6.03 6.36
N ASP A 95 -10.83 -7.35 6.31
CA ASP A 95 -10.71 -8.19 7.50
C ASP A 95 -9.32 -7.99 8.14
N VAL A 96 -8.30 -7.73 7.31
CA VAL A 96 -6.92 -7.50 7.71
C VAL A 96 -6.33 -6.35 6.89
N VAL A 97 -5.63 -5.45 7.57
CA VAL A 97 -4.84 -4.40 6.93
C VAL A 97 -3.38 -4.61 7.26
N HIS A 98 -2.57 -4.82 6.23
CA HIS A 98 -1.11 -4.84 6.35
C HIS A 98 -0.57 -3.46 6.00
N HIS A 99 0.15 -2.85 6.94
CA HIS A 99 0.96 -1.66 6.69
C HIS A 99 2.41 -2.14 6.60
N PRO A 100 2.95 -2.31 5.37
CA PRO A 100 4.34 -2.68 5.16
C PRO A 100 5.32 -1.67 5.75
#